data_AF-A0A9Q6IF29-F1
#
_entry.id   AF-A0A9Q6IF29-F1
#
_cell.length_a   1.000
_cell.length_b   1.000
_cell.length_c   1.000
_cell.angle_alpha   90.00
_cell.angle_beta   90.00
_cell.angle_gamma   90.00
#
_symmetry.space_group_name_H-M   'P 1'
#
loop_
_entity.id
_entity.type
_entity.pdbx_description
1 polymer ?
#
loop_
_entity_poly.entity_id
_entity_poly.type
_entity_poly.pdbx_seq_one_letter_code
_entity_poly.pdbx_strand_id
1 'polypeptide(L)'
;MGREIPKKYIKQQKFYKRKELAWSIIHYTLGVSAGAFAFLAAHTARLNADDASTMAMLSGIVAAVLTFLSPASRRKAYTEARDLMRIARMRYQEEGNFTIAQLIDAMETASQVIRRR
;
A
#
# COMPACT_ATOMS: atom_id res chain seq x y z
N MET A 1 -19.66 4.50 -28.82
CA MET A 1 -19.92 5.30 -27.60
C MET A 1 -19.61 4.43 -26.40
N GLY A 2 -18.61 4.79 -25.59
CA GLY A 2 -18.20 3.98 -24.44
C GLY A 2 -19.30 3.92 -23.38
N ARG A 3 -19.55 2.74 -22.80
CA ARG A 3 -20.54 2.57 -21.74
C ARG A 3 -20.17 3.42 -20.52
N GLU A 4 -21.15 4.10 -19.94
CA GLU A 4 -20.92 4.96 -18.77
C GLU A 4 -20.56 4.10 -17.54
N ILE A 5 -19.46 4.45 -16.87
CA ILE A 5 -18.98 3.76 -15.67
C ILE A 5 -19.60 4.44 -14.45
N PRO A 6 -20.18 3.69 -13.49
CA PRO A 6 -20.74 4.28 -12.28
C PRO A 6 -19.74 5.15 -11.50
N LYS A 7 -20.13 6.38 -11.14
CA LYS A 7 -19.28 7.32 -10.39
C LYS A 7 -18.72 6.72 -9.08
N LYS A 8 -19.52 5.90 -8.40
CA LYS A 8 -19.13 5.16 -7.18
C LYS A 8 -17.90 4.28 -7.43
N TYR A 9 -17.85 3.61 -8.58
CA TYR A 9 -16.75 2.74 -8.98
C TYR A 9 -15.44 3.52 -9.14
N ILE A 10 -15.49 4.64 -9.87
CA ILE A 10 -14.34 5.52 -10.08
C ILE A 10 -13.84 6.09 -8.75
N LYS A 11 -14.77 6.51 -7.86
CA LYS A 11 -14.42 7.02 -6.53
C LYS A 11 -13.68 5.97 -5.70
N GLN A 12 -14.15 4.73 -5.73
CA GLN A 12 -13.53 3.62 -5.00
C GLN A 12 -12.13 3.28 -5.55
N GLN A 13 -11.97 3.25 -6.87
CA GLN A 13 -10.66 3.02 -7.49
C GLN A 13 -9.64 4.11 -7.11
N LYS A 14 -10.08 5.39 -7.08
CA LYS A 14 -9.26 6.51 -6.60
C LYS A 14 -8.91 6.38 -5.11
N PHE A 15 -9.85 5.91 -4.30
CA PHE A 15 -9.60 5.64 -2.87
C PHE A 15 -8.51 4.57 -2.68
N TYR A 16 -8.57 3.45 -3.41
CA TYR A 16 -7.52 2.43 -3.34
C TYR A 16 -6.16 2.95 -3.79
N LYS A 17 -6.09 3.73 -4.86
CA LYS A 17 -4.85 4.38 -5.30
C LYS A 17 -4.24 5.28 -4.21
N ARG A 18 -5.08 6.07 -3.52
CA ARG A 18 -4.62 6.94 -2.42
C ARG A 18 -4.08 6.12 -1.25
N LYS A 19 -4.75 5.03 -0.89
CA LYS A 19 -4.33 4.15 0.20
C LYS A 19 -3.05 3.39 -0.12
N GLU A 20 -2.92 2.86 -1.33
CA GLU A 20 -1.68 2.29 -1.84
C GLU A 20 -0.51 3.28 -1.72
N LEU A 21 -0.69 4.52 -2.16
CA LEU A 21 0.34 5.55 -2.06
C LEU A 21 0.71 5.84 -0.61
N ALA A 22 -0.28 5.99 0.29
CA ALA A 22 -0.05 6.22 1.71
C ALA A 22 0.77 5.08 2.33
N TRP A 23 0.41 3.82 2.06
CA TRP A 23 1.17 2.66 2.54
C TRP A 23 2.56 2.57 1.94
N SER A 24 2.74 2.98 0.68
CA SER A 24 4.06 3.06 0.05
C SER A 24 4.94 4.10 0.73
N ILE A 25 4.41 5.30 1.00
CA ILE A 25 5.14 6.36 1.71
C ILE A 25 5.56 5.84 3.08
N ILE A 26 4.63 5.28 3.87
CA ILE A 26 4.92 4.73 5.20
C ILE A 26 6.02 3.66 5.15
N HIS A 27 5.95 2.74 4.18
CA HIS A 27 6.96 1.68 4.07
C HIS A 27 8.35 2.25 3.80
N TYR A 28 8.47 3.18 2.84
CA TYR A 28 9.77 3.74 2.49
C TYR A 28 10.30 4.71 3.54
N THR A 29 9.46 5.54 4.16
CA THR A 29 9.92 6.45 5.22
C THR A 29 10.45 5.68 6.41
N LEU A 30 9.71 4.67 6.90
CA LEU A 30 10.17 3.83 7.99
C LEU A 30 11.42 3.02 7.60
N GLY A 31 11.48 2.45 6.39
CA GLY A 31 12.64 1.69 5.92
C GLY A 31 13.91 2.54 5.86
N VAL A 32 13.81 3.74 5.28
CA VAL A 32 14.93 4.69 5.20
C VAL A 32 15.35 5.17 6.59
N SER A 33 14.40 5.51 7.47
CA SER A 33 14.72 5.93 8.84
C SER A 33 15.41 4.82 9.65
N ALA A 34 14.92 3.57 9.58
CA ALA A 34 15.55 2.45 10.26
C ALA A 34 16.99 2.23 9.76
N GLY A 35 17.20 2.27 8.44
CA GLY A 35 18.51 2.15 7.83
C GLY A 35 19.45 3.29 8.22
N ALA A 36 18.96 4.53 8.23
CA ALA A 36 19.73 5.70 8.65
C ALA A 36 20.17 5.60 10.12
N PHE A 37 19.27 5.22 11.02
CA PHE A 37 19.61 5.01 12.43
C PHE A 37 20.60 3.87 12.64
N ALA A 38 20.44 2.75 11.92
CA ALA A 38 21.40 1.64 11.98
C ALA A 38 22.79 2.06 11.47
N PHE A 39 22.83 2.80 10.37
CA PHE A 39 24.07 3.31 9.80
C PHE A 39 24.78 4.27 10.76
N LEU A 40 24.04 5.22 11.35
CA LEU A 40 24.59 6.15 12.34
C LEU A 40 25.10 5.43 13.58
N ALA A 41 24.35 4.44 14.09
CA ALA A 41 24.77 3.62 15.23
C ALA A 41 26.08 2.85 14.96
N ALA A 42 26.28 2.36 13.74
CA ALA A 42 27.48 1.64 13.33
C ALA A 42 28.67 2.57 13.01
N HIS A 43 28.45 3.88 12.89
CA HIS A 43 29.49 4.82 12.51
C HIS A 43 30.30 5.28 13.73
N THR A 44 31.33 4.50 14.06
CA THR A 44 32.16 4.64 15.28
C THR A 44 33.02 5.90 15.34
N ALA A 45 33.14 6.68 14.25
CA ALA A 45 34.01 7.85 14.18
C ALA A 45 33.37 9.16 14.70
N ARG A 46 32.06 9.18 14.98
CA ARG A 46 31.33 10.43 15.29
C ARG A 46 30.42 10.41 16.52
N LEU A 47 30.14 9.24 17.11
CA LEU A 47 29.21 9.11 18.23
C LEU A 47 29.87 8.46 19.43
N ASN A 48 29.53 8.96 20.62
CA ASN A 48 29.84 8.25 21.87
C ASN A 48 28.94 7.02 22.01
N ALA A 49 29.32 6.09 22.90
CA ALA A 49 28.63 4.82 23.07
C ALA A 49 27.13 4.96 23.39
N ASP A 50 26.75 5.97 24.17
CA ASP A 50 25.36 6.23 24.56
C ASP A 50 24.51 6.68 23.37
N ASP A 51 25.05 7.55 22.52
CA ASP A 51 24.37 8.04 21.32
C ASP A 51 24.22 6.91 20.29
N ALA A 52 25.26 6.10 20.11
CA ALA A 52 25.22 4.93 19.22
C ALA A 52 24.17 3.91 19.68
N SER A 53 24.09 3.66 20.99
CA SER A 53 23.08 2.77 21.59
C SER A 53 21.66 3.30 21.40
N THR A 54 21.47 4.61 21.55
CA THR A 54 20.18 5.28 21.31
C THR A 54 19.75 5.13 19.84
N MET A 55 20.66 5.35 18.89
CA MET A 55 20.38 5.16 17.46
C MET A 55 20.06 3.71 17.12
N ALA A 56 20.78 2.74 17.70
CA ALA A 56 20.48 1.32 17.51
C ALA A 56 19.08 0.96 18.03
N MET A 57 18.70 1.47 19.19
CA MET A 57 17.36 1.27 19.75
C MET A 57 16.27 1.86 18.85
N LEU A 58 16.46 3.10 18.36
CA LEU A 58 15.52 3.74 17.44
C LEU A 58 15.38 2.94 16.14
N SER A 59 16.48 2.45 15.57
CA SER A 59 16.45 1.57 14.40
C SER A 59 15.61 0.31 14.67
N GLY A 60 15.83 -0.35 15.81
CA GLY A 60 15.07 -1.53 16.23
C GLY A 60 13.57 -1.26 16.39
N ILE A 61 13.18 -0.13 16.99
CA ILE A 61 11.77 0.27 17.13
C ILE A 61 11.12 0.45 15.75
N VAL A 62 11.78 1.18 14.85
CA VAL A 62 11.25 1.43 13.50
C VAL A 62 11.14 0.12 12.70
N ALA A 63 12.12 -0.78 12.82
CA ALA A 63 12.08 -2.10 12.21
C ALA A 63 10.94 -2.98 12.77
N ALA A 64 10.68 -2.92 14.07
CA ALA A 64 9.54 -3.59 14.68
C ALA A 64 8.21 -3.06 14.14
N VAL A 65 8.06 -1.73 14.04
CA VAL A 65 6.87 -1.09 13.45
C VAL A 65 6.68 -1.54 12.01
N LEU A 66 7.73 -1.57 11.18
CA LEU A 66 7.67 -2.10 9.81
C LEU A 66 7.15 -3.53 9.76
N THR A 67 7.60 -4.38 10.68
CA THR A 67 7.24 -5.79 10.75
C THR A 67 5.77 -5.95 11.12
N PHE A 68 5.33 -5.36 12.24
CA PHE A 68 3.96 -5.51 12.73
C PHE A 68 2.92 -4.80 11.86
N LEU A 69 3.24 -3.61 11.37
CA LEU A 69 2.33 -2.86 10.51
C LEU A 69 2.23 -3.48 9.10
N SER A 70 3.29 -4.18 8.68
CA SER A 70 3.40 -4.85 7.38
C SER A 70 2.94 -3.95 6.22
N PRO A 71 3.45 -2.70 6.11
CA PRO A 71 2.93 -1.72 5.16
C PRO A 71 3.11 -2.16 3.69
N ALA A 72 4.13 -2.97 3.39
CA ALA A 72 4.32 -3.57 2.07
C ALA A 72 3.18 -4.54 1.70
N SER A 73 2.74 -5.38 2.64
CA SER A 73 1.60 -6.30 2.45
C SER A 73 0.31 -5.51 2.23
N ARG A 74 0.06 -4.49 3.06
CA ARG A 74 -1.10 -3.61 2.92
C ARG A 74 -1.09 -2.87 1.58
N ARG A 75 0.05 -2.30 1.17
CA ARG A 75 0.22 -1.67 -0.15
C ARG A 75 -0.18 -2.64 -1.27
N LYS A 76 0.35 -3.87 -1.24
CA LYS A 76 0.06 -4.90 -2.25
C LYS A 76 -1.44 -5.20 -2.34
N ALA A 77 -2.13 -5.30 -1.19
CA ALA A 77 -3.57 -5.51 -1.16
C ALA A 77 -4.36 -4.40 -1.87
N TYR A 78 -3.99 -3.14 -1.66
CA TYR A 78 -4.63 -2.01 -2.36
C TYR A 78 -4.30 -1.96 -3.86
N THR A 79 -3.07 -2.32 -4.26
CA THR A 79 -2.70 -2.44 -5.67
C THR A 79 -3.54 -3.53 -6.36
N GLU A 80 -3.62 -4.72 -5.76
CA GLU A 80 -4.40 -5.86 -6.27
C GLU A 80 -5.89 -5.51 -6.38
N ALA A 81 -6.47 -4.92 -5.33
CA ALA A 81 -7.86 -4.45 -5.35
C ALA A 81 -8.12 -3.41 -6.45
N ARG A 82 -7.19 -2.46 -6.66
CA ARG A 82 -7.31 -1.44 -7.71
C ARG A 82 -7.21 -2.06 -9.11
N ASP A 83 -6.35 -3.06 -9.29
CA ASP A 83 -6.08 -3.69 -10.57
C ASP A 83 -7.25 -4.61 -10.97
N LEU A 84 -7.83 -5.35 -10.03
CA LEU A 84 -9.11 -6.06 -10.24
C LEU A 84 -10.20 -5.12 -10.75
N MET A 85 -10.32 -3.95 -10.12
CA MET A 85 -11.28 -2.94 -10.57
C MET A 85 -10.91 -2.34 -11.94
N ARG A 86 -9.62 -2.20 -12.25
CA ARG A 86 -9.18 -1.69 -13.55
C ARG A 86 -9.53 -2.68 -14.66
N ILE A 87 -9.29 -3.97 -14.46
CA ILE A 87 -9.57 -5.02 -15.41
C ILE A 87 -11.07 -5.09 -15.67
N ALA A 88 -11.91 -5.17 -14.63
CA ALA A 88 -13.36 -5.23 -14.81
C ALA A 88 -13.91 -3.98 -15.52
N ARG A 89 -13.32 -2.79 -15.29
CA ARG A 89 -13.67 -1.58 -16.05
C ARG A 89 -13.34 -1.70 -17.53
N MET A 90 -12.15 -2.18 -17.88
CA MET A 90 -11.74 -2.36 -19.29
C MET A 90 -12.68 -3.36 -19.98
N ARG A 91 -12.96 -4.49 -19.32
CA ARG A 91 -13.91 -5.49 -19.81
C ARG A 91 -15.31 -4.92 -19.99
N TYR A 92 -15.82 -4.12 -19.06
CA TYR A 92 -17.12 -3.46 -19.24
C TYR A 92 -17.17 -2.49 -20.43
N GLN A 93 -16.06 -1.83 -20.74
CA GLN A 93 -15.98 -0.88 -21.85
C GLN A 93 -15.83 -1.57 -23.22
N GLU A 94 -15.14 -2.71 -23.25
CA GLU A 94 -14.75 -3.42 -24.49
C GLU A 94 -15.68 -4.61 -24.79
N GLU A 95 -16.15 -5.33 -23.78
CA GLU A 95 -16.99 -6.52 -23.92
C GLU A 95 -18.48 -6.15 -23.84
N GLY A 96 -19.19 -6.33 -24.96
CA GLY A 96 -20.64 -6.12 -25.02
C GLY A 96 -21.45 -6.96 -24.01
N ASN A 97 -20.92 -8.11 -23.60
CA ASN A 97 -21.60 -9.04 -22.71
C ASN A 97 -21.29 -8.81 -21.22
N PHE A 98 -20.34 -7.92 -20.90
CA PHE A 98 -19.98 -7.64 -19.51
C PHE A 98 -20.98 -6.65 -18.90
N THR A 99 -21.63 -7.05 -17.83
CA THR A 99 -22.76 -6.33 -17.22
C THR A 99 -22.33 -5.44 -16.05
N ILE A 100 -23.20 -4.50 -15.67
CA ILE A 100 -22.99 -3.67 -14.47
C ILE A 100 -22.94 -4.53 -13.19
N ALA A 101 -23.68 -5.64 -13.14
CA ALA A 101 -23.62 -6.57 -12.00
C ALA A 101 -22.20 -7.14 -11.81
N GLN A 102 -21.52 -7.48 -12.90
CA GLN A 102 -20.14 -7.95 -12.86
C GLN A 102 -19.14 -6.85 -12.47
N LEU A 103 -19.42 -5.59 -12.78
CA LEU A 103 -18.66 -4.46 -12.21
C LEU A 103 -18.84 -4.36 -10.69
N ILE A 104 -20.06 -4.53 -10.19
CA ILE A 104 -20.34 -4.47 -8.74
C ILE A 104 -19.64 -5.63 -8.03
N ASP A 105 -19.71 -6.84 -8.58
CA ASP A 105 -19.03 -8.03 -8.07
C ASP A 105 -17.51 -7.85 -8.00
N ALA A 106 -16.91 -7.25 -9.04
CA ALA A 106 -15.48 -6.92 -9.02
C ALA A 106 -15.11 -5.91 -7.91
N MET A 107 -16.01 -4.96 -7.62
CA MET A 107 -15.81 -4.00 -6.53
C MET A 107 -15.92 -4.67 -5.14
N GLU A 108 -16.84 -5.63 -4.99
CA GLU A 108 -16.98 -6.43 -3.77
C GLU A 108 -15.77 -7.34 -3.55
N THR A 109 -15.35 -8.05 -4.59
CA THR A 109 -14.13 -8.89 -4.59
C THR A 109 -12.90 -8.05 -4.20
N ALA A 110 -12.74 -6.87 -4.78
CA ALA A 110 -11.66 -5.96 -4.43
C ALA A 110 -11.72 -5.50 -2.95
N SER A 111 -12.92 -5.33 -2.38
CA SER A 111 -13.07 -5.05 -0.94
C SER A 111 -12.66 -6.24 -0.07
N GLN A 112 -12.99 -7.47 -0.48
CA GLN A 112 -12.62 -8.68 0.24
C GLN A 112 -11.10 -8.89 0.27
N VAL A 113 -10.39 -8.61 -0.84
CA VAL A 113 -8.91 -8.66 -0.90
C VAL A 113 -8.28 -7.79 0.18
N ILE A 114 -8.81 -6.58 0.38
CA ILE A 114 -8.32 -5.66 1.42
C ILE A 114 -8.67 -6.17 2.82
N ARG A 115 -9.87 -6.73 3.03
CA ARG A 115 -10.30 -7.23 4.35
C ARG A 115 -9.51 -8.43 4.86
N ARG A 116 -8.95 -9.24 3.96
CA ARG A 116 -8.15 -10.43 4.31
C ARG A 116 -6.72 -10.10 4.76
N ARG A 117 -6.34 -8.81 4.81
CA ARG A 117 -4.97 -8.33 5.02
C ARG A 117 -4.90 -7.34 6.18
#